data_AF-A0A1H9GQ41-F1
#
_entry.id   AF-A0A1H9GQ41-F1
#
_cell.length_a   1.000
_cell.length_b   1.000
_cell.length_c   1.000
_cell.angle_alpha   90.00
_cell.angle_beta   90.00
_cell.angle_gamma   90.00
#
_symmetry.space_group_name_H-M   'P 1'
#
loop_
_entity.id
_entity.type
_entity.pdbx_description
1 polymer ?
#
loop_
_entity_poly.entity_id
_entity_poly.type
_entity_poly.pdbx_seq_one_letter_code
_entity_poly.pdbx_strand_id
1 'polypeptide(L)'
;MHRFLPLLILLFLFACNGETSPERAVTETPDSGDPAINELNAAIAANPADADLLAQRATMWYDKDNYDAAIADLQRALLIDSTNISYHYNLSDVYLDYYRSRLALRTLERAAQLEPNKVETQLRLAETQIILKQYDDAFQSLNEVTRLDPRNPDAYLLLSEAFLETGDTARAIKAAEEVTEIDPDMTDAFISLGQLLFAKGLPRAGQYFDAAVAIDPEDAYALHAKADYLRDTEQIDKAIETYRRASLVDRQYVAGFFNAGLLLMEMDSIERAFREFDLVIKNDPVHIRGFFFRGYASELLGNLKEAQQDYEVALRYAPDYELALEGLSRVKTFMDQKE
;
A
#
# COMPACT_ATOMS: atom_id res chain seq x y z
N MET A 1 41.85 59.26 -27.24
CA MET A 1 40.46 59.79 -27.31
C MET A 1 40.23 60.42 -28.69
N HIS A 2 39.72 59.62 -29.62
CA HIS A 2 39.25 59.98 -30.97
C HIS A 2 38.01 59.12 -31.21
N ARG A 3 36.91 59.49 -31.89
CA ARG A 3 36.31 60.70 -32.48
C ARG A 3 34.97 60.19 -33.08
N PHE A 4 34.10 61.12 -33.52
CA PHE A 4 32.91 60.99 -34.40
C PHE A 4 31.52 60.90 -33.69
N LEU A 5 30.65 61.95 -33.65
CA LEU A 5 29.93 62.79 -34.67
C LEU A 5 28.71 62.05 -35.30
N PRO A 6 27.62 62.72 -35.78
CA PRO A 6 26.51 63.37 -35.05
C PRO A 6 25.10 62.98 -35.60
N LEU A 7 24.05 63.56 -35.01
CA LEU A 7 22.80 64.09 -35.62
C LEU A 7 22.07 63.35 -36.78
N LEU A 8 20.78 63.01 -36.58
CA LEU A 8 19.73 63.39 -37.55
C LEU A 8 18.34 63.46 -36.89
N ILE A 9 17.64 64.55 -37.19
CA ILE A 9 16.26 64.88 -36.84
C ILE A 9 15.31 64.28 -37.89
N LEU A 10 14.15 63.78 -37.47
CA LEU A 10 12.93 63.89 -38.28
C LEU A 10 11.67 63.87 -37.40
N LEU A 11 11.02 65.04 -37.32
CA LEU A 11 9.63 65.22 -36.92
C LEU A 11 8.71 64.72 -38.05
N PHE A 12 7.60 64.05 -37.73
CA PHE A 12 6.29 64.43 -38.26
C PHE A 12 5.14 63.91 -37.38
N LEU A 13 4.05 64.65 -37.47
CA LEU A 13 2.91 64.83 -36.57
C LEU A 13 1.75 63.85 -36.78
N PHE A 14 0.98 63.65 -35.70
CA PHE A 14 -0.47 63.39 -35.57
C PHE A 14 -1.12 62.17 -36.25
N ALA A 15 -1.75 61.31 -35.42
CA ALA A 15 -3.21 61.05 -35.49
C ALA A 15 -3.70 60.35 -34.21
N CYS A 16 -4.82 60.84 -33.67
CA CYS A 16 -5.58 60.25 -32.56
C CYS A 16 -6.35 59.00 -33.02
N ASN A 17 -6.45 58.00 -32.15
CA ASN A 17 -7.69 57.33 -31.69
C ASN A 17 -7.45 55.84 -31.42
N GLY A 18 -7.98 55.39 -30.27
CA GLY A 18 -8.14 53.99 -29.94
C GLY A 18 -7.74 53.70 -28.50
N GLU A 19 -8.54 54.15 -27.53
CA GLU A 19 -8.58 53.47 -26.25
C GLU A 19 -9.09 52.05 -26.49
N THR A 20 -8.21 51.07 -26.42
CA THR A 20 -8.59 49.69 -26.10
C THR A 20 -7.96 49.38 -24.76
N SER A 21 -8.80 49.29 -23.73
CA SER A 21 -8.43 48.63 -22.47
C SER A 21 -7.73 47.30 -22.78
N PRO A 22 -6.73 46.88 -21.99
CA PRO A 22 -6.20 45.53 -22.14
C PRO A 22 -7.34 44.59 -21.76
N GLU A 23 -7.92 43.93 -22.77
CA GLU A 23 -8.70 42.72 -22.59
C GLU A 23 -7.90 41.83 -21.64
N ARG A 24 -8.51 41.49 -20.50
CA ARG A 24 -8.01 40.38 -19.67
C ARG A 24 -7.93 39.18 -20.61
N ALA A 25 -6.72 38.79 -20.97
CA ALA A 25 -6.49 37.51 -21.59
C ALA A 25 -7.08 36.47 -20.62
N VAL A 26 -8.25 35.95 -20.97
CA VAL A 26 -8.79 34.74 -20.38
C VAL A 26 -7.80 33.68 -20.82
N THR A 27 -6.83 33.39 -19.96
CA THR A 27 -5.98 32.23 -20.12
C THR A 27 -6.91 31.04 -20.10
N GLU A 28 -7.20 30.48 -21.27
CA GLU A 28 -7.86 29.19 -21.40
C GLU A 28 -7.13 28.23 -20.46
N THR A 29 -7.85 27.77 -19.45
CA THR A 29 -7.34 26.78 -18.52
C THR A 29 -7.16 25.48 -19.32
N PRO A 30 -5.99 24.83 -19.26
CA PRO A 30 -5.75 23.61 -20.05
C PRO A 30 -6.85 22.59 -19.77
N ASP A 31 -7.43 22.05 -20.83
CA ASP A 31 -8.41 20.96 -20.73
C ASP A 31 -7.71 19.75 -20.11
N SER A 32 -8.11 19.43 -18.88
CA SER A 32 -7.60 18.29 -18.12
C SER A 32 -8.16 16.95 -18.62
N GLY A 33 -9.13 16.98 -19.55
CA GLY A 33 -9.91 15.81 -19.96
C GLY A 33 -10.91 15.35 -18.90
N ASP A 34 -10.96 15.99 -17.73
CA ASP A 34 -11.88 15.69 -16.64
C ASP A 34 -12.80 16.91 -16.36
N PRO A 35 -14.13 16.76 -16.51
CA PRO A 35 -15.07 17.87 -16.31
C PRO A 35 -14.98 18.53 -14.92
N ALA A 36 -14.74 17.75 -13.86
CA ALA A 36 -14.71 18.27 -12.50
C ALA A 36 -13.40 19.04 -12.22
N ILE A 37 -12.28 18.59 -12.77
CA ILE A 37 -11.02 19.37 -12.72
C ILE A 37 -11.15 20.64 -13.56
N ASN A 38 -11.82 20.59 -14.71
CA ASN A 38 -12.08 21.77 -15.53
C ASN A 38 -12.97 22.82 -14.81
N GLU A 39 -13.94 22.37 -14.01
CA GLU A 39 -14.75 23.25 -13.16
C GLU A 39 -13.90 23.91 -12.07
N LEU A 40 -13.05 23.14 -11.38
CA LEU A 40 -12.10 23.68 -10.40
C LEU A 40 -11.10 24.65 -11.03
N ASN A 41 -10.63 24.37 -12.25
CA ASN A 41 -9.76 25.27 -13.00
C ASN A 41 -10.42 26.65 -13.20
N ALA A 42 -11.70 26.67 -13.60
CA ALA A 42 -12.46 27.91 -13.77
C ALA A 42 -12.71 28.63 -12.45
N ALA A 43 -13.04 27.89 -11.38
CA ALA A 43 -13.25 28.45 -10.05
C ALA A 43 -11.96 29.09 -9.47
N ILE A 44 -10.81 28.41 -9.61
CA ILE A 44 -9.50 28.94 -9.20
C ILE A 44 -9.11 30.16 -10.03
N ALA A 45 -9.42 30.19 -11.33
CA ALA A 45 -9.19 31.37 -12.16
C ALA A 45 -10.04 32.58 -11.71
N ALA A 46 -11.27 32.33 -11.25
CA ALA A 46 -12.15 33.36 -10.70
C ALA A 46 -11.73 33.83 -9.30
N ASN A 47 -11.21 32.93 -8.46
CA ASN A 47 -10.71 33.23 -7.12
C ASN A 47 -9.31 32.60 -6.86
N PRO A 48 -8.21 33.21 -7.34
CA PRO A 48 -6.88 32.60 -7.28
C PRO A 48 -6.25 32.54 -5.88
N ALA A 49 -6.89 33.17 -4.89
CA ALA A 49 -6.47 33.20 -3.49
C ALA A 49 -7.31 32.25 -2.61
N ASP A 50 -8.20 31.46 -3.22
CA ASP A 50 -8.93 30.42 -2.51
C ASP A 50 -8.05 29.17 -2.36
N ALA A 51 -7.48 28.99 -1.16
CA ALA A 51 -6.61 27.85 -0.87
C ALA A 51 -7.37 26.52 -0.87
N ASP A 52 -8.67 26.52 -0.51
CA ASP A 52 -9.48 25.31 -0.45
C ASP A 52 -9.78 24.77 -1.85
N LEU A 53 -10.00 25.64 -2.85
CA LEU A 53 -10.17 25.20 -4.23
C LEU A 53 -8.90 24.53 -4.78
N LEU A 54 -7.72 25.04 -4.41
CA LEU A 54 -6.44 24.44 -4.78
C LEU A 54 -6.28 23.07 -4.10
N ALA A 55 -6.55 22.97 -2.80
CA ALA A 55 -6.48 21.71 -2.07
C ALA A 55 -7.45 20.65 -2.62
N GLN A 56 -8.68 21.04 -2.98
CA GLN A 56 -9.66 20.16 -3.62
C GLN A 56 -9.16 19.63 -4.97
N ARG A 57 -8.60 20.51 -5.81
CA ARG A 57 -8.03 20.08 -7.10
C ARG A 57 -6.81 19.19 -6.92
N ALA A 58 -6.00 19.42 -5.88
CA ALA A 58 -4.89 18.56 -5.56
C ALA A 58 -5.32 17.13 -5.20
N THR A 59 -6.39 16.96 -4.42
CA THR A 59 -6.97 15.64 -4.14
C THR A 59 -7.39 14.93 -5.43
N MET A 60 -8.06 15.63 -6.35
CA MET A 60 -8.42 15.04 -7.65
C MET A 60 -7.22 14.64 -8.49
N TRP A 61 -6.13 15.41 -8.43
CA TRP A 61 -4.90 15.05 -9.11
C TRP A 61 -4.22 13.84 -8.49
N TYR A 62 -4.22 13.76 -7.16
CA TYR A 62 -3.71 12.62 -6.41
C TYR A 62 -4.46 11.33 -6.74
N ASP A 63 -5.80 11.35 -6.79
CA ASP A 63 -6.62 10.19 -7.16
C ASP A 63 -6.37 9.68 -8.60
N LYS A 64 -5.75 10.52 -9.44
CA LYS A 64 -5.34 10.21 -10.81
C LYS A 64 -3.85 9.91 -10.95
N ASP A 65 -3.15 9.72 -9.83
CA ASP A 65 -1.70 9.52 -9.74
C ASP A 65 -0.86 10.66 -10.36
N ASN A 66 -1.46 11.85 -10.54
CA ASN A 66 -0.77 13.03 -11.03
C ASN A 66 -0.15 13.82 -9.88
N TYR A 67 0.85 13.20 -9.24
CA TYR A 67 1.45 13.72 -8.01
C TYR A 67 2.11 15.10 -8.19
N ASP A 68 2.73 15.38 -9.34
CA ASP A 68 3.37 16.70 -9.57
C ASP A 68 2.33 17.85 -9.59
N ALA A 69 1.14 17.63 -10.17
CA ALA A 69 0.08 18.63 -10.16
C ALA A 69 -0.53 18.80 -8.75
N ALA A 70 -0.74 17.68 -8.03
CA ALA A 70 -1.21 17.71 -6.65
C ALA A 70 -0.25 18.49 -5.73
N ILE A 71 1.06 18.24 -5.84
CA ILE A 71 2.10 18.94 -5.08
C ILE A 71 2.07 20.44 -5.38
N ALA A 72 1.98 20.83 -6.66
CA ALA A 72 2.00 22.25 -7.05
C ALA A 72 0.81 23.02 -6.45
N ASP A 73 -0.38 22.41 -6.45
CA ASP A 73 -1.59 23.02 -5.89
C ASP A 73 -1.51 23.13 -4.36
N LEU A 74 -1.07 22.08 -3.67
CA LEU A 74 -0.92 22.09 -2.20
C LEU A 74 0.18 23.06 -1.73
N GLN A 75 1.29 23.16 -2.46
CA GLN A 75 2.32 24.17 -2.18
C GLN A 75 1.74 25.58 -2.33
N ARG A 76 0.90 25.82 -3.34
CA ARG A 76 0.24 27.12 -3.52
C ARG A 76 -0.80 27.39 -2.44
N ALA A 77 -1.57 26.38 -2.03
CA ALA A 77 -2.49 26.49 -0.90
C ALA A 77 -1.76 26.89 0.39
N LEU A 78 -0.61 26.27 0.67
CA LEU A 78 0.27 26.61 1.80
C LEU A 78 0.94 27.98 1.70
N LEU A 79 1.14 28.52 0.49
CA LEU A 79 1.59 29.91 0.33
C LEU A 79 0.50 30.92 0.71
N ILE A 80 -0.77 30.56 0.53
CA ILE A 80 -1.92 31.40 0.86
C ILE A 80 -2.24 31.29 2.36
N ASP A 81 -2.36 30.05 2.86
CA ASP A 81 -2.55 29.75 4.27
C ASP A 81 -1.57 28.68 4.74
N SER A 82 -0.45 29.15 5.30
CA SER A 82 0.60 28.28 5.83
C SER A 82 0.26 27.61 7.17
N THR A 83 -0.86 28.00 7.80
CA THR A 83 -1.26 27.51 9.12
C THR A 83 -2.29 26.39 9.05
N ASN A 84 -2.89 26.15 7.88
CA ASN A 84 -3.85 25.07 7.68
C ASN A 84 -3.15 23.71 7.66
N ILE A 85 -3.41 22.92 8.71
CA ILE A 85 -2.78 21.62 8.94
C ILE A 85 -3.23 20.55 7.96
N SER A 86 -4.47 20.60 7.48
CA SER A 86 -4.95 19.64 6.47
C SER A 86 -4.16 19.73 5.17
N TYR A 87 -3.67 20.92 4.79
CA TYR A 87 -2.81 21.04 3.61
C TYR A 87 -1.43 20.43 3.84
N HIS A 88 -0.90 20.51 5.06
CA HIS A 88 0.36 19.84 5.42
C HIS A 88 0.20 18.31 5.40
N TYR A 89 -0.92 17.78 5.91
CA TYR A 89 -1.21 16.34 5.84
C TYR A 89 -1.32 15.87 4.39
N ASN A 90 -2.20 16.49 3.60
CA ASN A 90 -2.39 16.11 2.20
C ASN A 90 -1.07 16.20 1.40
N LEU A 91 -0.25 17.23 1.64
CA LEU A 91 1.04 17.36 0.97
C LEU A 91 2.05 16.30 1.42
N SER A 92 2.04 15.94 2.71
CA SER A 92 2.87 14.86 3.23
C SER A 92 2.50 13.52 2.60
N ASP A 93 1.21 13.21 2.52
CA ASP A 93 0.70 11.96 1.95
C ASP A 93 1.11 11.84 0.47
N VAL A 94 0.88 12.90 -0.33
CA VAL A 94 1.32 12.96 -1.73
C VAL A 94 2.85 12.81 -1.86
N TYR A 95 3.63 13.39 -0.94
CA TYR A 95 5.08 13.22 -0.93
C TYR A 95 5.52 11.79 -0.59
N LEU A 96 4.82 11.08 0.30
CA LEU A 96 5.15 9.69 0.62
C LEU A 96 4.91 8.78 -0.58
N ASP A 97 3.74 8.89 -1.20
CA ASP A 97 3.37 8.06 -2.35
C ASP A 97 4.22 8.34 -3.58
N TYR A 98 4.74 9.57 -3.69
CA TYR A 98 5.68 9.94 -4.73
C TYR A 98 7.16 9.82 -4.35
N TYR A 99 7.47 8.96 -3.37
CA TYR A 99 8.85 8.60 -2.95
C TYR A 99 9.71 9.81 -2.51
N ARG A 100 9.07 10.89 -2.06
CA ARG A 100 9.68 12.12 -1.55
C ARG A 100 9.64 12.18 -0.02
N SER A 101 9.96 11.08 0.65
CA SER A 101 9.78 10.89 2.09
C SER A 101 10.48 11.93 2.99
N ARG A 102 11.61 12.51 2.56
CA ARG A 102 12.26 13.63 3.28
C ARG A 102 11.48 14.94 3.23
N LEU A 103 10.69 15.16 2.18
CA LEU A 103 9.79 16.32 2.09
C LEU A 103 8.52 16.08 2.91
N ALA A 104 7.99 14.86 2.89
CA ALA A 104 6.88 14.44 3.76
C ALA A 104 7.22 14.71 5.24
N LEU A 105 8.34 14.17 5.72
CA LEU A 105 8.80 14.36 7.11
C LEU A 105 8.87 15.85 7.49
N ARG A 106 9.53 16.69 6.68
CA ARG A 106 9.65 18.13 6.95
C ARG A 106 8.31 18.86 6.98
N THR A 107 7.36 18.40 6.16
CA THR A 107 6.00 18.95 6.11
C THR A 107 5.24 18.61 7.39
N LEU A 108 5.35 17.36 7.87
CA LEU A 108 4.77 16.94 9.15
C LEU A 108 5.45 17.56 10.37
N GLU A 109 6.78 17.71 10.38
CA GLU A 109 7.49 18.47 11.42
C GLU A 109 6.96 19.90 11.51
N ARG A 110 6.65 20.53 10.35
CA ARG A 110 6.04 21.85 10.33
C ARG A 110 4.62 21.83 10.90
N ALA A 111 3.81 20.84 10.56
CA ALA A 111 2.48 20.66 11.14
C ALA A 111 2.55 20.48 12.66
N ALA A 112 3.48 19.67 13.16
CA ALA A 112 3.69 19.44 14.60
C ALA A 112 4.16 20.70 15.33
N GLN A 113 4.93 21.58 14.69
CA GLN A 113 5.28 22.88 15.28
C GLN A 113 4.07 23.81 15.42
N LEU A 114 3.12 23.75 14.49
CA LEU A 114 1.92 24.56 14.50
C LEU A 114 0.90 24.05 15.52
N GLU A 115 0.71 22.73 15.60
CA GLU A 115 -0.21 22.07 16.53
C GLU A 115 0.50 20.96 17.34
N PRO A 116 1.36 21.32 18.32
CA PRO A 116 2.17 20.33 19.04
C PRO A 116 1.34 19.36 19.87
N ASN A 117 0.14 19.76 20.31
CA ASN A 117 -0.73 18.95 21.16
C ASN A 117 -1.83 18.21 20.38
N LYS A 118 -1.78 18.18 19.04
CA LYS A 118 -2.77 17.45 18.24
C LYS A 118 -2.30 16.02 18.03
N VAL A 119 -3.05 15.08 18.59
CA VAL A 119 -2.78 13.63 18.54
C VAL A 119 -2.58 13.15 17.09
N GLU A 120 -3.49 13.50 16.19
CA GLU A 120 -3.39 13.11 14.76
C GLU A 120 -2.07 13.56 14.12
N THR A 121 -1.62 14.80 14.40
CA THR A 121 -0.35 15.30 13.86
C THR A 121 0.83 14.48 14.36
N GLN A 122 0.86 14.19 15.66
CA GLN A 122 1.96 13.44 16.27
C GLN A 122 1.96 11.97 15.82
N LEU A 123 0.79 11.36 15.62
CA LEU A 123 0.67 10.01 15.04
C LEU A 123 1.22 9.96 13.61
N ARG A 124 0.79 10.85 12.72
CA ARG A 124 1.29 10.91 11.33
C ARG A 124 2.81 11.15 11.28
N LEU A 125 3.32 12.01 12.17
CA LEU A 125 4.76 12.25 12.30
C LEU A 125 5.50 10.99 12.75
N ALA A 126 5.01 10.32 13.79
CA ALA A 126 5.59 9.08 14.30
C ALA A 126 5.61 7.96 13.25
N GLU A 127 4.49 7.75 12.55
CA GLU A 127 4.37 6.77 11.47
C GLU A 127 5.38 7.05 10.35
N THR A 128 5.48 8.31 9.91
CA THR A 128 6.47 8.72 8.90
C THR A 128 7.91 8.51 9.38
N GLN A 129 8.19 8.77 10.65
CA GLN A 129 9.49 8.51 11.26
C GLN A 129 9.80 7.00 11.29
N ILE A 130 8.82 6.13 11.59
CA ILE A 130 8.97 4.67 11.55
C ILE A 130 9.28 4.19 10.11
N ILE A 131 8.52 4.66 9.11
CA ILE A 131 8.77 4.37 7.69
C ILE A 131 10.21 4.73 7.29
N LEU A 132 10.71 5.86 7.82
CA LEU A 132 12.06 6.35 7.59
C LEU A 132 13.13 5.75 8.52
N LYS A 133 12.75 4.81 9.38
CA LYS A 133 13.60 4.14 10.38
C LYS A 133 14.26 5.10 11.39
N GLN A 134 13.60 6.23 11.66
CA GLN A 134 13.98 7.22 12.67
C GLN A 134 13.32 6.89 14.01
N TYR A 135 13.65 5.72 14.57
CA TYR A 135 12.92 5.18 15.72
C TYR A 135 13.02 6.04 16.99
N ASP A 136 14.17 6.68 17.25
CA ASP A 136 14.33 7.56 18.41
C ASP A 136 13.39 8.77 18.37
N ASP A 137 13.18 9.33 17.17
CA ASP A 137 12.25 10.45 16.97
C ASP A 137 10.80 9.96 17.01
N ALA A 138 10.51 8.79 16.41
CA ALA A 138 9.21 8.14 16.49
C ALA A 138 8.78 7.89 17.94
N PHE A 139 9.67 7.38 18.79
CA PHE A 139 9.39 7.19 20.21
C PHE A 139 9.10 8.51 20.94
N GLN A 140 9.75 9.62 20.58
CA GLN A 140 9.43 10.92 21.15
C GLN A 140 8.03 11.38 20.77
N SER A 141 7.68 11.28 19.47
CA SER A 141 6.35 11.61 18.96
C SER A 141 5.26 10.73 19.61
N LEU A 142 5.49 9.41 19.74
CA LEU A 142 4.55 8.48 20.38
C LEU A 142 4.43 8.68 21.90
N ASN A 143 5.51 9.07 22.58
CA ASN A 143 5.46 9.47 23.99
C ASN A 143 4.57 10.71 24.18
N GLU A 144 4.59 11.63 23.21
CA GLU A 144 3.70 12.79 23.24
C GLU A 144 2.24 12.38 23.01
N VAL A 145 1.97 11.48 22.05
CA VAL A 145 0.62 10.93 21.84
C VAL A 145 0.11 10.26 23.11
N THR A 146 0.85 9.32 23.69
CA THR A 146 0.43 8.60 24.91
C THR A 146 0.33 9.50 26.15
N ARG A 147 0.99 10.67 26.16
CA ARG A 147 0.80 11.70 27.19
C ARG A 147 -0.52 12.46 27.00
N LEU A 148 -0.89 12.77 25.77
CA LEU A 148 -2.10 13.52 25.41
C LEU A 148 -3.35 12.65 25.46
N ASP A 149 -3.25 11.44 24.94
CA ASP A 149 -4.28 10.41 24.88
C ASP A 149 -3.69 9.05 25.32
N PRO A 150 -3.70 8.76 26.63
CA PRO A 150 -3.15 7.52 27.17
C PRO A 150 -3.91 6.24 26.77
N ARG A 151 -5.05 6.36 26.06
CA ARG A 151 -5.84 5.21 25.59
C ARG A 151 -5.99 5.23 24.07
N ASN A 152 -4.96 5.69 23.36
CA ASN A 152 -4.93 5.72 21.91
C ASN A 152 -4.40 4.38 21.34
N PRO A 153 -5.25 3.54 20.71
CA PRO A 153 -4.81 2.23 20.21
C PRO A 153 -3.75 2.37 19.10
N ASP A 154 -3.88 3.34 18.20
CA ASP A 154 -2.93 3.56 17.10
C ASP A 154 -1.52 3.85 17.60
N ALA A 155 -1.40 4.63 18.69
CA ALA A 155 -0.10 4.92 19.31
C ALA A 155 0.57 3.66 19.85
N TYR A 156 -0.19 2.78 20.51
CA TYR A 156 0.33 1.53 21.04
C TYR A 156 0.65 0.53 19.93
N LEU A 157 -0.10 0.54 18.83
CA LEU A 157 0.20 -0.26 17.64
C LEU A 157 1.55 0.18 17.02
N LEU A 158 1.73 1.47 16.77
CA LEU A 158 2.99 2.03 16.25
C LEU A 158 4.16 1.82 17.23
N LEU A 159 3.93 1.90 18.54
CA LEU A 159 4.94 1.54 19.54
C LEU A 159 5.33 0.08 19.46
N SER A 160 4.36 -0.83 19.28
CA SER A 160 4.60 -2.26 19.13
C SER A 160 5.51 -2.53 17.92
N GLU A 161 5.17 -1.95 16.77
CA GLU A 161 5.95 -2.05 15.53
C GLU A 161 7.36 -1.48 15.70
N ALA A 162 7.48 -0.27 16.24
CA ALA A 162 8.78 0.37 16.45
C ALA A 162 9.67 -0.43 17.42
N PHE A 163 9.11 -1.01 18.48
CA PHE A 163 9.85 -1.90 19.38
C PHE A 163 10.26 -3.20 18.71
N LEU A 164 9.42 -3.79 17.86
CA LEU A 164 9.76 -4.98 17.11
C LEU A 164 10.93 -4.73 16.15
N GLU A 165 10.86 -3.67 15.36
CA GLU A 165 11.89 -3.27 14.40
C GLU A 165 13.24 -2.94 15.07
N THR A 166 13.21 -2.38 16.28
CA THR A 166 14.41 -2.12 17.10
C THR A 166 14.90 -3.32 17.89
N GLY A 167 14.22 -4.47 17.79
CA GLY A 167 14.59 -5.73 18.42
C GLY A 167 14.14 -5.89 19.87
N ASP A 168 13.40 -4.93 20.43
CA ASP A 168 12.83 -5.01 21.77
C ASP A 168 11.46 -5.71 21.76
N THR A 169 11.48 -7.01 21.46
CA THR A 169 10.22 -7.77 21.37
C THR A 169 9.42 -7.79 22.67
N ALA A 170 10.06 -7.60 23.83
CA ALA A 170 9.37 -7.61 25.11
C ALA A 170 8.49 -6.38 25.27
N ARG A 171 8.98 -5.20 24.87
CA ARG A 171 8.14 -3.98 24.82
C ARG A 171 7.14 -4.01 23.67
N ALA A 172 7.48 -4.65 22.54
CA ALA A 172 6.53 -4.84 21.45
C ALA A 172 5.29 -5.62 21.90
N ILE A 173 5.47 -6.78 22.56
CA ILE A 173 4.38 -7.59 23.09
C ILE A 173 3.51 -6.79 24.06
N LYS A 174 4.11 -6.06 25.00
CA LYS A 174 3.35 -5.23 25.95
C LYS A 174 2.52 -4.16 25.26
N ALA A 175 3.10 -3.47 24.27
CA ALA A 175 2.38 -2.45 23.53
C ALA A 175 1.20 -3.07 22.76
N ALA A 176 1.40 -4.21 22.09
CA ALA A 176 0.32 -4.93 21.43
C ALA A 176 -0.77 -5.45 22.41
N GLU A 177 -0.40 -5.89 23.61
CA GLU A 177 -1.36 -6.23 24.68
C GLU A 177 -2.25 -5.04 25.04
N GLU A 178 -1.66 -3.84 25.23
CA GLU A 178 -2.43 -2.61 25.49
C GLU A 178 -3.42 -2.29 24.37
N VAL A 179 -3.05 -2.50 23.09
CA VAL A 179 -3.98 -2.31 21.97
C VAL A 179 -5.21 -3.21 22.13
N THR A 180 -5.01 -4.51 22.40
CA THR A 180 -6.13 -5.47 22.57
C THR A 180 -6.99 -5.20 23.80
N GLU A 181 -6.46 -4.51 24.82
CA GLU A 181 -7.22 -4.07 25.99
C GLU A 181 -8.01 -2.77 25.73
N ILE A 182 -7.45 -1.87 24.94
CA ILE A 182 -8.05 -0.58 24.59
C ILE A 182 -9.13 -0.75 23.53
N ASP A 183 -8.83 -1.48 22.46
CA ASP A 183 -9.69 -1.74 21.31
C ASP A 183 -9.84 -3.26 21.08
N PRO A 184 -10.89 -3.87 21.66
CA PRO A 184 -11.12 -5.31 21.53
C PRO A 184 -11.66 -5.72 20.14
N ASP A 185 -11.97 -4.76 19.26
CA ASP A 185 -12.51 -5.02 17.92
C ASP A 185 -11.44 -4.84 16.82
N MET A 186 -10.19 -4.47 17.19
CA MET A 186 -9.09 -4.29 16.25
C MET A 186 -8.43 -5.64 15.89
N THR A 187 -8.93 -6.30 14.85
CA THR A 187 -8.45 -7.61 14.37
C THR A 187 -6.93 -7.68 14.18
N ASP A 188 -6.34 -6.66 13.56
CA ASP A 188 -4.89 -6.60 13.28
C ASP A 188 -4.03 -6.64 14.54
N ALA A 189 -4.50 -6.07 15.65
CA ALA A 189 -3.80 -6.09 16.93
C ALA A 189 -3.74 -7.52 17.51
N PHE A 190 -4.84 -8.26 17.41
CA PHE A 190 -4.89 -9.66 17.84
C PHE A 190 -3.99 -10.56 16.98
N ILE A 191 -3.97 -10.34 15.66
CA ILE A 191 -3.05 -11.06 14.76
C ILE A 191 -1.60 -10.78 15.13
N SER A 192 -1.24 -9.50 15.26
CA SER A 192 0.12 -9.05 15.58
C SER A 192 0.59 -9.60 16.93
N LEU A 193 -0.25 -9.52 17.96
CA LEU A 193 0.07 -10.08 19.27
C LEU A 193 0.22 -11.61 19.23
N GLY A 194 -0.67 -12.30 18.51
CA GLY A 194 -0.56 -13.74 18.28
C GLY A 194 0.77 -14.14 17.63
N GLN A 195 1.18 -13.42 16.59
CA GLN A 195 2.46 -13.63 15.89
C GLN A 195 3.66 -13.36 16.80
N LEU A 196 3.66 -12.25 17.55
CA LEU A 196 4.73 -11.90 18.49
C LEU A 196 4.91 -12.96 19.59
N LEU A 197 3.80 -13.41 20.19
CA LEU A 197 3.82 -14.46 21.20
C LEU A 197 4.30 -15.79 20.62
N PHE A 198 3.84 -16.15 19.43
CA PHE A 198 4.25 -17.37 18.75
C PHE A 198 5.74 -17.38 18.44
N ALA A 199 6.28 -16.29 17.90
CA ALA A 199 7.70 -16.14 17.60
C ALA A 199 8.59 -16.24 18.85
N LYS A 200 8.07 -15.89 20.03
CA LYS A 200 8.78 -16.07 21.32
C LYS A 200 8.52 -17.40 22.00
N GLY A 201 7.70 -18.28 21.41
CA GLY A 201 7.31 -19.55 22.04
C GLY A 201 6.52 -19.34 23.34
N LEU A 202 5.84 -18.20 23.48
CA LEU A 202 5.04 -17.89 24.65
C LEU A 202 3.67 -18.59 24.55
N PRO A 203 3.07 -18.99 25.70
CA PRO A 203 1.78 -19.64 25.69
C PRO A 203 0.68 -18.67 25.20
N ARG A 204 -0.47 -19.24 24.82
CA ARG A 204 -1.70 -18.50 24.43
C ARG A 204 -1.68 -17.80 23.07
N ALA A 205 -0.60 -17.88 22.27
CA ALA A 205 -0.59 -17.35 20.90
C ALA A 205 -1.82 -17.78 20.08
N GLY A 206 -2.18 -19.07 20.12
CA GLY A 206 -3.38 -19.59 19.46
C GLY A 206 -4.70 -18.91 19.86
N GLN A 207 -4.83 -18.45 21.12
CA GLN A 207 -6.04 -17.78 21.59
C GLN A 207 -6.22 -16.41 20.91
N TYR A 208 -5.12 -15.73 20.58
CA TYR A 208 -5.18 -14.44 19.89
C TYR A 208 -5.54 -14.61 18.41
N PHE A 209 -5.04 -15.65 17.74
CA PHE A 209 -5.51 -16.01 16.39
C PHE A 209 -6.98 -16.46 16.38
N ASP A 210 -7.42 -17.20 17.40
CA ASP A 210 -8.84 -17.56 17.57
C ASP A 210 -9.71 -16.32 17.77
N ALA A 211 -9.25 -15.36 18.57
CA ALA A 211 -9.94 -14.10 18.83
C ALA A 211 -10.02 -13.23 17.56
N ALA A 212 -8.93 -13.07 16.81
CA ALA A 212 -8.93 -12.32 15.55
C ALA A 212 -10.01 -12.84 14.58
N VAL A 213 -10.09 -14.16 14.39
CA VAL A 213 -11.12 -14.79 13.53
C VAL A 213 -12.53 -14.72 14.14
N ALA A 214 -12.65 -14.54 15.45
CA ALA A 214 -13.95 -14.36 16.10
C ALA A 214 -14.47 -12.92 15.99
N ILE A 215 -13.58 -11.93 15.99
CA ILE A 215 -13.88 -10.52 15.78
C ILE A 215 -14.36 -10.31 14.34
N ASP A 216 -13.55 -10.74 13.37
CA ASP A 216 -13.92 -10.73 11.96
C ASP A 216 -13.79 -12.13 11.33
N PRO A 217 -14.90 -12.87 11.21
CA PRO A 217 -14.94 -14.18 10.56
C PRO A 217 -14.75 -14.15 9.04
N GLU A 218 -14.87 -12.99 8.39
CA GLU A 218 -14.73 -12.81 6.93
C GLU A 218 -13.38 -12.18 6.54
N ASP A 219 -12.55 -11.80 7.51
CA ASP A 219 -11.18 -11.36 7.28
C ASP A 219 -10.29 -12.54 6.81
N ALA A 220 -9.92 -12.50 5.53
CA ALA A 220 -9.04 -13.47 4.91
C ALA A 220 -7.63 -13.48 5.51
N TYR A 221 -7.12 -12.33 5.96
CA TYR A 221 -5.81 -12.21 6.59
C TYR A 221 -5.80 -12.83 7.99
N ALA A 222 -6.84 -12.59 8.81
CA ALA A 222 -7.01 -13.25 10.10
C ALA A 222 -7.07 -14.78 9.97
N LEU A 223 -7.84 -15.28 8.99
CA LEU A 223 -7.91 -16.70 8.69
C LEU A 223 -6.57 -17.26 8.24
N HIS A 224 -5.83 -16.54 7.39
CA HIS A 224 -4.51 -16.97 6.95
C HIS A 224 -3.52 -17.06 8.10
N ALA A 225 -3.45 -16.02 8.95
CA ALA A 225 -2.56 -16.00 10.10
C ALA A 225 -2.85 -17.16 11.08
N LYS A 226 -4.14 -17.46 11.30
CA LYS A 226 -4.55 -18.65 12.06
C LYS A 226 -4.12 -19.95 11.39
N ALA A 227 -4.24 -20.03 10.06
CA ALA A 227 -3.83 -21.22 9.31
C ALA A 227 -2.31 -21.44 9.35
N ASP A 228 -1.50 -20.38 9.28
CA ASP A 228 -0.05 -20.44 9.51
C ASP A 228 0.27 -20.99 10.90
N TYR A 229 -0.38 -20.46 11.94
CA TYR A 229 -0.22 -20.99 13.30
C TYR A 229 -0.59 -22.48 13.41
N LEU A 230 -1.70 -22.90 12.79
CA LEU A 230 -2.12 -24.30 12.78
C LEU A 230 -1.12 -25.20 12.04
N ARG A 231 -0.56 -24.73 10.92
CA ARG A 231 0.48 -25.44 10.17
C ARG A 231 1.71 -25.63 11.04
N ASP A 232 2.22 -24.55 11.62
CA ASP A 232 3.47 -24.56 12.39
C ASP A 232 3.33 -25.27 13.74
N THR A 233 2.09 -25.53 14.19
CA THR A 233 1.78 -26.38 15.35
C THR A 233 1.30 -27.80 14.96
N GLU A 234 1.59 -28.23 13.73
CA GLU A 234 1.33 -29.58 13.18
C GLU A 234 -0.16 -29.98 13.13
N GLN A 235 -1.08 -29.02 13.21
CA GLN A 235 -2.53 -29.24 13.04
C GLN A 235 -2.93 -29.12 11.55
N ILE A 236 -2.26 -29.92 10.70
CA ILE A 236 -2.26 -29.75 9.23
C ILE A 236 -3.66 -29.79 8.60
N ASP A 237 -4.52 -30.74 8.99
CA ASP A 237 -5.88 -30.81 8.43
C ASP A 237 -6.70 -29.55 8.70
N LYS A 238 -6.57 -28.97 9.91
CA LYS A 238 -7.25 -27.71 10.26
C LYS A 238 -6.63 -26.53 9.53
N ALA A 239 -5.31 -26.53 9.33
CA ALA A 239 -4.62 -25.50 8.56
C ALA A 239 -5.14 -25.47 7.12
N ILE A 240 -5.26 -26.62 6.46
CA ILE A 240 -5.82 -26.76 5.11
C ILE A 240 -7.25 -26.20 5.04
N GLU A 241 -8.12 -26.58 5.97
CA GLU A 241 -9.49 -26.07 6.04
C GLU A 241 -9.52 -24.55 6.22
N THR A 242 -8.68 -24.02 7.12
CA THR A 242 -8.65 -22.59 7.46
C THR A 242 -8.09 -21.74 6.31
N TYR A 243 -7.00 -22.19 5.66
CA TYR A 243 -6.51 -21.54 4.43
C TYR A 243 -7.56 -21.53 3.33
N ARG A 244 -8.23 -22.67 3.10
CA ARG A 244 -9.27 -22.76 2.09
C ARG A 244 -10.42 -21.79 2.40
N ARG A 245 -10.79 -21.63 3.67
CA ARG A 245 -11.79 -20.65 4.11
C ARG A 245 -11.36 -19.21 3.80
N ALA A 246 -10.09 -18.84 4.00
CA ALA A 246 -9.58 -17.50 3.67
C ALA A 246 -9.85 -17.12 2.19
N SER A 247 -9.59 -18.03 1.26
CA SER A 247 -9.88 -17.82 -0.17
C SER A 247 -11.36 -17.93 -0.56
N LEU A 248 -12.21 -18.47 0.32
CA LEU A 248 -13.65 -18.55 0.08
C LEU A 248 -14.37 -17.28 0.52
N VAL A 249 -13.89 -16.60 1.57
CA VAL A 249 -14.44 -15.32 2.04
C VAL A 249 -13.95 -14.16 1.16
N ASP A 250 -12.69 -14.18 0.72
CA ASP A 250 -12.16 -13.26 -0.29
C ASP A 250 -11.70 -14.02 -1.55
N ARG A 251 -12.44 -13.84 -2.65
CA ARG A 251 -12.16 -14.49 -3.94
C ARG A 251 -10.89 -13.98 -4.62
N GLN A 252 -10.43 -12.78 -4.30
CA GLN A 252 -9.18 -12.24 -4.83
C GLN A 252 -7.97 -12.81 -4.06
N TYR A 253 -8.19 -13.28 -2.83
CA TYR A 253 -7.16 -13.87 -1.99
C TYR A 253 -6.87 -15.34 -2.33
N VAL A 254 -6.20 -15.59 -3.46
CA VAL A 254 -5.91 -16.97 -3.93
C VAL A 254 -4.87 -17.73 -3.10
N ALA A 255 -4.15 -17.04 -2.21
CA ALA A 255 -3.06 -17.61 -1.41
C ALA A 255 -3.51 -18.77 -0.50
N GLY A 256 -4.76 -18.76 -0.03
CA GLY A 256 -5.32 -19.83 0.79
C GLY A 256 -5.44 -21.16 0.04
N PHE A 257 -6.05 -21.19 -1.15
CA PHE A 257 -6.06 -22.39 -1.99
C PHE A 257 -4.65 -22.87 -2.32
N PHE A 258 -3.72 -21.93 -2.61
CA PHE A 258 -2.35 -22.28 -2.93
C PHE A 258 -1.64 -22.98 -1.75
N ASN A 259 -1.69 -22.40 -0.55
CA ASN A 259 -1.07 -22.99 0.65
C ASN A 259 -1.73 -24.32 1.05
N ALA A 260 -3.06 -24.43 0.94
CA ALA A 260 -3.77 -25.70 1.12
C ALA A 260 -3.26 -26.77 0.15
N GLY A 261 -3.08 -26.41 -1.13
CA GLY A 261 -2.53 -27.31 -2.16
C GLY A 261 -1.12 -27.79 -1.83
N LEU A 262 -0.23 -26.90 -1.37
CA LEU A 262 1.13 -27.25 -0.97
C LEU A 262 1.14 -28.24 0.21
N LEU A 263 0.36 -27.99 1.27
CA LEU A 263 0.26 -28.91 2.40
C LEU A 263 -0.29 -30.27 1.99
N LEU A 264 -1.26 -30.30 1.08
CA LEU A 264 -1.80 -31.56 0.54
C LEU A 264 -0.77 -32.34 -0.26
N MET A 265 0.14 -31.66 -0.97
CA MET A 265 1.26 -32.32 -1.63
C MET A 265 2.24 -32.92 -0.63
N GLU A 266 2.58 -32.19 0.44
CA GLU A 266 3.45 -32.70 1.52
C GLU A 266 2.85 -33.94 2.20
N MET A 267 1.53 -34.03 2.26
CA MET A 267 0.78 -35.19 2.76
C MET A 267 0.57 -36.30 1.71
N ASP A 268 1.20 -36.22 0.53
CA ASP A 268 1.03 -37.16 -0.59
C ASP A 268 -0.44 -37.31 -1.07
N SER A 269 -1.28 -36.30 -0.79
CA SER A 269 -2.68 -36.24 -1.19
C SER A 269 -2.84 -35.55 -2.55
N ILE A 270 -2.20 -36.11 -3.58
CA ILE A 270 -1.96 -35.45 -4.87
C ILE A 270 -3.27 -35.06 -5.59
N GLU A 271 -4.31 -35.89 -5.59
CA GLU A 271 -5.59 -35.54 -6.22
C GLU A 271 -6.29 -34.39 -5.50
N ARG A 272 -6.12 -34.26 -4.18
CA ARG A 272 -6.67 -33.14 -3.40
C ARG A 272 -5.88 -31.87 -3.74
N ALA A 273 -4.54 -31.95 -3.77
CA ALA A 273 -3.69 -30.83 -4.12
C ALA A 273 -3.99 -30.29 -5.53
N PHE A 274 -4.15 -31.18 -6.52
CA PHE A 274 -4.56 -30.80 -7.88
C PHE A 274 -5.83 -29.94 -7.88
N ARG A 275 -6.84 -30.31 -7.08
CA ARG A 275 -8.10 -29.55 -7.01
C ARG A 275 -7.91 -28.17 -6.41
N GLU A 276 -7.02 -28.01 -5.43
CA GLU A 276 -6.73 -26.68 -4.87
C GLU A 276 -5.97 -25.80 -5.88
N PHE A 277 -4.98 -26.33 -6.60
CA PHE A 277 -4.29 -25.55 -7.65
C PHE A 277 -5.20 -25.21 -8.84
N ASP A 278 -6.17 -26.08 -9.16
CA ASP A 278 -7.22 -25.76 -10.12
C ASP A 278 -8.09 -24.59 -9.67
N LEU A 279 -8.37 -24.47 -8.37
CA LEU A 279 -9.06 -23.30 -7.81
C LEU A 279 -8.19 -22.04 -7.86
N VAL A 280 -6.87 -22.16 -7.64
CA VAL A 280 -5.94 -21.02 -7.77
C VAL A 280 -6.04 -20.41 -9.16
N ILE A 281 -5.85 -21.20 -10.22
CA ILE A 281 -5.81 -20.65 -11.58
C ILE A 281 -7.19 -20.22 -12.11
N LYS A 282 -8.29 -20.72 -11.54
CA LYS A 282 -9.64 -20.26 -11.87
C LYS A 282 -9.91 -18.84 -11.34
N ASN A 283 -9.31 -18.49 -10.21
CA ASN A 283 -9.47 -17.17 -9.58
C ASN A 283 -8.35 -16.20 -9.97
N ASP A 284 -7.17 -16.71 -10.30
CA ASP A 284 -6.06 -15.95 -10.89
C ASP A 284 -5.52 -16.68 -12.15
N PRO A 285 -6.09 -16.39 -13.35
CA PRO A 285 -5.71 -17.03 -14.61
C PRO A 285 -4.31 -16.71 -15.14
N VAL A 286 -3.53 -15.88 -14.43
CA VAL A 286 -2.13 -15.56 -14.75
C VAL A 286 -1.16 -16.04 -13.66
N HIS A 287 -1.64 -16.80 -12.67
CA HIS A 287 -0.83 -17.30 -11.57
C HIS A 287 0.18 -18.37 -12.01
N ILE A 288 1.40 -17.97 -12.34
CA ILE A 288 2.49 -18.81 -12.85
C ILE A 288 2.71 -20.06 -11.99
N ARG A 289 2.83 -19.88 -10.66
CA ARG A 289 3.03 -20.99 -9.72
C ARG A 289 1.83 -21.93 -9.66
N GLY A 290 0.62 -21.42 -9.90
CA GLY A 290 -0.62 -22.19 -9.86
C GLY A 290 -0.65 -23.20 -11.00
N PHE A 291 -0.33 -22.73 -12.21
CA PHE A 291 -0.15 -23.61 -13.37
C PHE A 291 0.95 -24.64 -13.11
N PHE A 292 2.14 -24.20 -12.66
CA PHE A 292 3.23 -25.14 -12.38
C PHE A 292 2.86 -26.24 -11.40
N PHE A 293 2.28 -25.90 -10.24
CA PHE A 293 1.93 -26.90 -9.23
C PHE A 293 0.75 -27.79 -9.65
N ARG A 294 -0.22 -27.28 -10.43
CA ARG A 294 -1.27 -28.13 -11.04
C ARG A 294 -0.69 -29.09 -12.07
N GLY A 295 0.25 -28.62 -12.88
CA GLY A 295 0.99 -29.43 -13.85
C GLY A 295 1.82 -30.51 -13.17
N TYR A 296 2.52 -30.16 -12.09
CA TYR A 296 3.30 -31.11 -11.29
C TYR A 296 2.42 -32.15 -10.60
N ALA A 297 1.27 -31.76 -10.03
CA ALA A 297 0.29 -32.72 -9.53
C ALA A 297 -0.22 -33.64 -10.64
N SER A 298 -0.46 -33.12 -11.85
CA SER A 298 -0.86 -33.92 -13.01
C SER A 298 0.22 -34.92 -13.44
N GLU A 299 1.50 -34.50 -13.42
CA GLU A 299 2.65 -35.36 -13.71
C GLU A 299 2.70 -36.55 -12.73
N LEU A 300 2.56 -36.28 -11.43
CA LEU A 300 2.54 -37.31 -10.39
C LEU A 300 1.34 -38.28 -10.53
N LEU A 301 0.20 -37.81 -11.02
CA LEU A 301 -0.97 -38.64 -11.32
C LEU A 301 -0.86 -39.41 -12.65
N GLY A 302 0.22 -39.21 -13.42
CA GLY A 302 0.44 -39.83 -14.73
C GLY A 302 -0.33 -39.17 -15.88
N ASN A 303 -0.96 -38.02 -15.64
CA ASN A 303 -1.69 -37.22 -16.62
C ASN A 303 -0.71 -36.31 -17.39
N LEU A 304 0.14 -36.94 -18.21
CA LEU A 304 1.30 -36.28 -18.84
C LEU A 304 0.91 -35.17 -19.82
N LYS A 305 -0.23 -35.29 -20.53
CA LYS A 305 -0.67 -34.26 -21.49
C LYS A 305 -1.11 -32.99 -20.78
N GLU A 306 -1.85 -33.14 -19.68
CA GLU A 306 -2.31 -32.07 -18.82
C GLU A 306 -1.12 -31.37 -18.16
N ALA A 307 -0.17 -32.15 -17.63
CA ALA A 307 1.08 -31.62 -17.07
C ALA A 307 1.86 -30.77 -18.07
N GLN A 308 2.04 -31.28 -19.30
CA GLN A 308 2.71 -30.54 -20.37
C GLN A 308 2.02 -29.20 -20.66
N GLN A 309 0.70 -29.19 -20.80
CA GLN A 309 -0.07 -27.97 -21.09
C GLN A 309 0.12 -26.92 -19.99
N ASP A 310 0.05 -27.32 -18.72
CA ASP A 310 0.22 -26.42 -17.59
C ASP A 310 1.63 -25.83 -17.50
N TYR A 311 2.67 -26.64 -17.73
CA TYR A 311 4.03 -26.12 -17.81
C TYR A 311 4.23 -25.14 -18.97
N GLU A 312 3.65 -25.43 -20.15
CA GLU A 312 3.70 -24.52 -21.30
C GLU A 312 2.98 -23.19 -21.04
N VAL A 313 1.86 -23.20 -20.30
CA VAL A 313 1.17 -21.98 -19.88
C VAL A 313 2.00 -21.19 -18.87
N ALA A 314 2.57 -21.84 -17.86
CA ALA A 314 3.46 -21.18 -16.91
C ALA A 314 4.63 -20.47 -17.63
N LEU A 315 5.24 -21.15 -18.62
CA LEU A 315 6.34 -20.62 -19.42
C LEU A 315 5.92 -19.53 -20.43
N ARG A 316 4.63 -19.46 -20.79
CA ARG A 316 4.12 -18.34 -21.60
C ARG A 316 4.14 -17.03 -20.81
N TYR A 317 3.82 -17.08 -19.52
CA TYR A 317 3.81 -15.92 -18.64
C TYR A 317 5.19 -15.62 -18.03
N ALA A 318 6.01 -16.65 -17.79
CA ALA A 318 7.38 -16.53 -17.30
C ALA A 318 8.32 -17.50 -18.06
N PRO A 319 8.88 -17.08 -19.21
CA PRO A 319 9.71 -17.95 -20.07
C PRO A 319 10.98 -18.51 -19.42
N ASP A 320 11.46 -17.86 -18.36
CA ASP A 320 12.66 -18.21 -17.58
C ASP A 320 12.32 -18.97 -16.28
N TYR A 321 11.07 -19.40 -16.08
CA TYR A 321 10.69 -20.14 -14.88
C TYR A 321 11.26 -21.56 -14.89
N GLU A 322 12.44 -21.73 -14.28
CA GLU A 322 13.28 -22.94 -14.31
C GLU A 322 12.52 -24.22 -13.95
N LEU A 323 11.70 -24.19 -12.88
CA LEU A 323 10.95 -25.36 -12.42
C LEU A 323 9.98 -25.89 -13.49
N ALA A 324 9.33 -24.99 -14.26
CA ALA A 324 8.44 -25.39 -15.34
C ALA A 324 9.21 -25.89 -16.57
N LEU A 325 10.40 -25.33 -16.87
CA LEU A 325 11.28 -25.85 -17.93
C LEU A 325 11.70 -27.30 -17.63
N GLU A 326 12.12 -27.56 -16.39
CA GLU A 326 12.49 -28.90 -15.94
C GLU A 326 11.31 -29.86 -16.00
N GLY A 327 10.14 -29.45 -15.51
CA GLY A 327 8.91 -30.23 -15.58
C GLY A 327 8.51 -30.60 -17.01
N LEU A 328 8.55 -29.62 -17.92
CA LEU A 328 8.25 -29.83 -19.33
C LEU A 328 9.22 -30.82 -19.98
N SER A 329 10.52 -30.71 -19.67
CA SER A 329 11.56 -31.61 -20.18
C SER A 329 11.35 -33.05 -19.71
N ARG A 330 11.05 -33.26 -18.42
CA ARG A 330 10.74 -34.59 -17.87
C ARG A 330 9.53 -35.21 -18.55
N VAL A 331 8.43 -34.47 -18.63
CA VAL A 331 7.16 -34.97 -19.20
C VAL A 331 7.33 -35.35 -20.67
N LYS A 332 8.01 -34.52 -21.48
CA LYS A 332 8.27 -34.85 -22.89
C LYS A 332 9.11 -36.12 -23.05
N THR A 333 10.17 -36.24 -22.25
CA THR A 333 11.01 -37.45 -22.25
C THR A 333 10.21 -38.71 -21.94
N PHE A 334 9.30 -38.65 -20.96
CA PHE A 334 8.44 -39.79 -20.62
C PHE A 334 7.41 -40.12 -21.71
N MET A 335 6.89 -39.12 -22.41
CA MET A 335 5.95 -39.33 -23.50
C MET A 335 6.63 -39.97 -24.71
N ASP A 336 7.82 -39.49 -25.09
CA ASP A 336 8.60 -40.04 -26.22
C ASP A 336 9.04 -41.50 -26.00
N GLN A 337 9.15 -41.95 -24.75
CA GLN A 337 9.48 -43.35 -24.41
C GLN A 337 8.28 -44.30 -24.47
N LYS A 338 7.05 -43.78 -24.54
CA LYS A 338 5.81 -44.57 -24.59
C LYS A 338 5.23 -44.71 -26.00
N GLU A 339 5.74 -43.96 -26.96
CA GLU A 339 5.45 -44.08 -28.40
C GLU A 339 6.39 -45.11 -29.05
#